data_AF-A0A1H6XFA7-F1
#
_entry.id   AF-A0A1H6XFA7-F1
#
_cell.length_a   1.000
_cell.length_b   1.000
_cell.length_c   1.000
_cell.angle_alpha   90.00
_cell.angle_beta   90.00
_cell.angle_gamma   90.00
#
_symmetry.space_group_name_H-M   'P 1'
#
loop_
_entity.id
_entity.type
_entity.pdbx_description
1 polymer ?
#
loop_
_entity_poly.entity_id
_entity_poly.type
_entity_poly.pdbx_seq_one_letter_code
_entity_poly.pdbx_strand_id
1 'polypeptide(L)'
;MRVGQNRPKRQKLSDVIVEDVKRWIVAERKQPGDRLPNEKELIELFGYSKSTVREALKALEVRGLVSIRTGPGGGAYLQQVSVDHASEPLRNFLHFHHLDGHHIYQLRKALEPELAVSVVGKLTPEQFGKLEENIRLCTVEPTNEDELRTQREAELAFHTMLAESCPNPVLSFMCRFLNDLLRDLVVYKKALDHHHFGETNVDYHTQLLAAYRKEDADEVRRLMAEHMVDAEHHMHEMEAHIGAKHLLLPSGQR
;
A
#
# COMPACT_ATOMS: atom_id res chain seq x y z
N MET A 1 -32.93 -18.55 -31.87
CA MET A 1 -32.07 -17.54 -31.20
C MET A 1 -30.64 -17.73 -31.68
N ARG A 2 -30.05 -16.74 -32.37
CA ARG A 2 -28.66 -16.82 -32.83
C ARG A 2 -27.74 -16.36 -31.70
N VAL A 3 -26.88 -17.27 -31.25
CA VAL A 3 -25.77 -17.01 -30.33
C VAL A 3 -24.87 -15.94 -30.94
N GLY A 4 -24.74 -14.80 -30.25
CA GLY A 4 -23.85 -13.72 -30.64
C GLY A 4 -22.40 -14.21 -30.66
N GLN A 5 -21.79 -14.27 -31.84
CA GLN A 5 -20.38 -14.58 -31.99
C GLN A 5 -19.56 -13.55 -31.21
N ASN A 6 -18.77 -14.05 -30.26
CA ASN A 6 -17.82 -13.27 -29.47
C ASN A 6 -16.72 -12.75 -30.41
N ARG A 7 -16.88 -11.52 -30.95
CA ARG A 7 -15.82 -10.85 -31.70
C ARG A 7 -14.61 -10.68 -30.78
N PRO A 8 -13.38 -11.05 -31.19
CA PRO A 8 -12.20 -10.79 -30.37
C PRO A 8 -12.15 -9.29 -30.08
N LYS A 9 -12.06 -8.91 -28.79
CA LYS A 9 -11.93 -7.52 -28.37
C LYS A 9 -10.72 -6.93 -29.11
N ARG A 10 -10.99 -6.09 -30.11
CA ARG A 10 -9.95 -5.34 -30.82
C ARG A 10 -9.24 -4.50 -29.76
N GLN A 11 -7.97 -4.80 -29.49
CA GLN A 11 -7.18 -4.06 -28.51
C GLN A 11 -7.29 -2.57 -28.83
N LYS A 12 -7.67 -1.75 -27.85
CA LYS A 12 -7.84 -0.31 -28.12
C LYS A 12 -6.47 0.22 -28.55
N LEU A 13 -6.44 1.04 -29.59
CA LEU A 13 -5.19 1.58 -30.11
C LEU A 13 -4.43 2.36 -29.03
N SER A 14 -5.16 3.00 -28.11
CA SER A 14 -4.60 3.64 -26.92
C SER A 14 -3.82 2.66 -26.01
N ASP A 15 -4.27 1.41 -25.84
CA ASP A 15 -3.54 0.40 -25.05
C ASP A 15 -2.21 0.03 -25.69
N VAL A 16 -2.15 -0.01 -27.03
CA VAL A 16 -0.91 -0.27 -27.77
C VAL A 16 0.10 0.86 -27.53
N ILE A 17 -0.34 2.12 -27.61
CA ILE A 17 0.53 3.28 -27.33
C ILE A 17 1.06 3.25 -25.90
N VAL A 18 0.24 2.87 -24.92
CA VAL A 18 0.72 2.76 -23.53
C VAL A 18 1.89 1.78 -23.43
N GLU A 19 1.79 0.63 -24.11
CA GLU A 19 2.87 -0.35 -24.11
C GLU A 19 4.11 0.14 -24.87
N ASP A 20 3.95 0.88 -25.96
CA ASP A 20 5.08 1.49 -26.68
C ASP A 20 5.77 2.58 -25.84
N VAL A 21 5.00 3.40 -25.12
CA VAL A 21 5.55 4.38 -24.18
C VAL A 21 6.30 3.69 -23.04
N LYS A 22 5.78 2.59 -22.48
CA LYS A 22 6.50 1.80 -21.47
C LYS A 22 7.82 1.24 -21.99
N ARG A 23 7.84 0.70 -23.22
CA ARG A 23 9.07 0.22 -23.87
C ARG A 23 10.07 1.36 -24.07
N TRP A 24 9.59 2.52 -24.51
CA TRP A 24 10.43 3.72 -24.67
C TRP A 24 11.02 4.19 -23.33
N ILE A 25 10.24 4.23 -22.25
CA ILE A 25 10.72 4.57 -20.90
C ILE A 25 11.89 3.65 -20.50
N VAL A 26 11.76 2.35 -20.73
CA VAL A 26 12.81 1.36 -20.41
C VAL A 26 14.03 1.55 -21.32
N ALA A 27 13.83 1.69 -22.63
CA ALA A 27 14.91 1.85 -23.60
C ALA A 27 15.75 3.11 -23.35
N GLU A 28 15.08 4.23 -23.04
CA GLU A 28 15.70 5.52 -22.74
C GLU A 28 16.12 5.69 -21.28
N ARG A 29 15.98 4.63 -20.47
CA ARG A 29 16.33 4.59 -19.03
C ARG A 29 15.70 5.72 -18.22
N LYS A 30 14.49 6.12 -18.59
CA LYS A 30 13.77 7.21 -17.95
C LYS A 30 13.36 6.86 -16.53
N GLN A 31 13.38 7.85 -15.67
CA GLN A 31 13.04 7.74 -14.25
C GLN A 31 11.79 8.56 -13.92
N PRO A 32 11.09 8.25 -12.81
CA PRO A 32 10.14 9.18 -12.22
C PRO A 32 10.74 10.59 -12.11
N GLY A 33 9.98 11.61 -12.51
CA GLY A 33 10.43 13.00 -12.60
C GLY A 33 10.88 13.42 -13.99
N ASP A 34 11.25 12.48 -14.87
CA ASP A 34 11.61 12.82 -16.25
C ASP A 34 10.39 13.28 -17.05
N ARG A 35 10.63 14.23 -17.95
CA ARG A 35 9.61 14.70 -18.89
C ARG A 35 9.45 13.71 -20.04
N LEU A 36 8.20 13.38 -20.37
CA LEU A 36 7.89 12.69 -21.62
C LEU A 36 8.08 13.63 -22.82
N PRO A 37 8.34 13.07 -24.02
CA PRO A 37 8.28 13.84 -25.24
C PRO A 37 6.93 14.54 -25.34
N ASN A 38 6.93 15.75 -25.89
CA ASN A 38 5.69 16.50 -26.07
C ASN A 38 4.77 15.80 -27.09
N GLU A 39 3.52 16.24 -27.17
CA GLU A 39 2.50 15.62 -28.03
C GLU A 39 2.96 15.50 -29.49
N LYS A 40 3.67 16.50 -30.02
CA LYS A 40 4.18 16.48 -31.40
C LYS A 40 5.30 15.45 -31.57
N GLU A 41 6.23 15.38 -30.63
CA GLU A 41 7.32 14.41 -30.64
C GLU A 41 6.79 12.97 -30.50
N LEU A 42 5.78 12.73 -29.66
CA LEU A 42 5.15 11.41 -29.53
C LEU A 42 4.46 10.96 -30.83
N ILE A 43 3.83 11.89 -31.56
CA ILE A 43 3.25 11.62 -32.88
C ILE A 43 4.34 11.21 -33.87
N GLU A 44 5.47 11.91 -33.87
CA GLU A 44 6.61 11.62 -34.76
C GLU A 44 7.31 10.31 -34.40
N LEU A 45 7.50 10.04 -33.11
CA LEU A 45 8.16 8.83 -32.59
C LEU A 45 7.37 7.55 -32.89
N PHE A 46 6.05 7.60 -32.71
CA PHE A 46 5.21 6.40 -32.75
C PHE A 46 4.29 6.32 -33.97
N GLY A 47 4.20 7.38 -34.79
CA GLY A 47 3.41 7.39 -36.02
C GLY A 47 1.89 7.39 -35.79
N TYR A 48 1.43 7.74 -34.59
CA TYR A 48 0.01 7.75 -34.25
C TYR A 48 -0.66 9.10 -34.49
N SER A 49 -1.98 9.08 -34.68
CA SER A 49 -2.75 10.31 -34.81
C SER A 49 -2.74 11.13 -33.51
N LYS A 50 -2.92 12.45 -33.65
CA LYS A 50 -3.00 13.40 -32.53
C LYS A 50 -4.03 12.99 -31.46
N SER A 51 -5.22 12.57 -31.88
CA SER A 51 -6.27 12.14 -30.94
C SER A 51 -5.86 10.89 -30.17
N THR A 52 -5.21 9.94 -30.83
CA THR A 52 -4.75 8.69 -30.19
C THR A 52 -3.64 8.94 -29.17
N VAL A 53 -2.67 9.82 -29.47
CA VAL A 53 -1.62 10.21 -28.52
C VAL A 53 -2.21 10.88 -27.28
N ARG A 54 -3.20 11.77 -27.44
CA ARG A 54 -3.89 12.39 -26.29
C ARG A 54 -4.65 11.37 -25.45
N GLU A 55 -5.32 10.41 -26.07
CA GLU A 55 -6.00 9.33 -25.35
C GLU A 55 -5.01 8.44 -24.59
N ALA A 56 -3.85 8.15 -25.18
CA ALA A 56 -2.80 7.37 -24.53
C ALA A 56 -2.18 8.12 -23.34
N LEU A 57 -1.90 9.42 -23.47
CA LEU A 57 -1.41 10.24 -22.37
C LEU A 57 -2.41 10.28 -21.21
N LYS A 58 -3.71 10.44 -21.51
CA LYS A 58 -4.77 10.33 -20.50
C LYS A 58 -4.82 8.94 -19.86
N ALA A 59 -4.66 7.88 -20.66
CA ALA A 59 -4.65 6.51 -20.13
C ALA A 59 -3.43 6.24 -19.23
N LEU A 60 -2.26 6.80 -19.56
CA LEU A 60 -1.06 6.75 -18.72
C LEU A 60 -1.24 7.52 -17.42
N GLU A 61 -1.89 8.69 -17.49
CA GLU A 61 -2.25 9.50 -16.31
C GLU A 61 -3.21 8.75 -15.39
N VAL A 62 -4.28 8.15 -15.94
CA VAL A 62 -5.21 7.31 -15.17
C VAL A 62 -4.52 6.10 -14.54
N ARG A 63 -3.50 5.53 -15.21
CA ARG A 63 -2.69 4.43 -14.66
C ARG A 63 -1.63 4.90 -13.65
N GLY A 64 -1.56 6.19 -13.37
CA GLY A 64 -0.60 6.79 -12.44
C GLY A 64 0.85 6.82 -12.93
N LEU A 65 1.13 6.44 -14.19
CA LEU A 65 2.50 6.46 -14.74
C LEU A 65 2.95 7.87 -15.15
N VAL A 66 2.00 8.79 -15.31
CA VAL A 66 2.23 10.16 -15.78
C VAL A 66 1.44 11.16 -14.94
N SER A 67 2.02 12.32 -14.65
CA SER A 67 1.27 13.52 -14.24
C SER A 67 1.32 14.58 -15.33
N ILE A 68 0.19 15.24 -15.59
CA ILE A 68 0.13 16.38 -16.50
C ILE A 68 0.19 17.67 -15.69
N ARG A 69 1.22 18.49 -15.94
CA ARG A 69 1.38 19.81 -15.31
C ARG A 69 0.98 20.92 -16.29
N THR A 70 0.21 21.90 -15.83
CA THR A 70 -0.21 23.07 -16.63
C THR A 70 0.74 24.26 -16.46
N GLY A 71 0.80 25.15 -17.46
CA GLY A 71 1.56 26.42 -17.40
C GLY A 71 2.90 26.40 -18.15
N PRO A 72 3.69 27.48 -18.06
CA PRO A 72 5.04 27.54 -18.65
C PRO A 72 5.93 26.44 -18.10
N GLY A 73 6.53 25.63 -18.97
CA GLY A 73 7.26 24.43 -18.55
C GLY A 73 6.37 23.24 -18.18
N GLY A 74 5.05 23.33 -18.37
CA GLY A 74 4.12 22.21 -18.20
C GLY A 74 4.31 21.09 -19.22
N GLY A 75 3.59 19.98 -19.05
CA GLY A 75 3.71 18.80 -19.89
C GLY A 75 3.45 17.51 -19.12
N ALA A 76 3.66 16.38 -19.79
CA ALA A 76 3.59 15.05 -19.20
C ALA A 76 4.92 14.70 -18.54
N TYR A 77 4.87 14.31 -17.28
CA TYR A 77 6.03 13.88 -16.50
C TYR A 77 5.80 12.47 -15.98
N LEU A 78 6.83 11.62 -16.05
CA LEU A 78 6.78 10.32 -15.42
C LEU A 78 6.70 10.49 -13.90
N GLN A 79 5.95 9.61 -13.26
CA GLN A 79 5.89 9.56 -11.80
C GLN A 79 5.88 8.11 -11.33
N GLN A 80 6.25 7.92 -10.07
CA GLN A 80 6.12 6.62 -9.43
C GLN A 80 4.65 6.37 -9.13
N VAL A 81 4.14 5.20 -9.51
CA VAL A 81 2.78 4.79 -9.16
C VAL A 81 2.73 4.56 -7.65
N SER A 82 1.75 5.18 -6.97
CA SER A 82 1.56 4.96 -5.54
C SER A 82 1.05 3.54 -5.26
N VAL A 83 1.26 3.04 -4.03
CA VAL A 83 0.73 1.74 -3.60
C VAL A 83 -0.80 1.72 -3.68
N ASP A 84 -1.47 2.82 -3.34
CA ASP A 84 -2.93 2.94 -3.44
C ASP A 84 -3.41 2.72 -4.88
N HIS A 85 -2.82 3.43 -5.85
CA HIS A 85 -3.18 3.26 -7.26
C HIS A 85 -2.85 1.86 -7.79
N ALA A 86 -1.71 1.30 -7.42
CA ALA A 86 -1.30 -0.02 -7.86
C ALA A 86 -2.13 -1.15 -7.22
N SER A 87 -2.67 -0.94 -6.01
CA SER A 87 -3.50 -1.92 -5.30
C SER A 87 -4.99 -1.85 -5.63
N GLU A 88 -5.47 -0.76 -6.22
CA GLU A 88 -6.88 -0.56 -6.57
C GLU A 88 -7.51 -1.74 -7.35
N PRO A 89 -6.87 -2.33 -8.40
CA PRO A 89 -7.44 -3.48 -9.09
C PRO A 89 -7.61 -4.70 -8.19
N LEU A 90 -6.68 -4.93 -7.26
CA LEU A 90 -6.76 -6.03 -6.30
C LEU A 90 -7.86 -5.78 -5.26
N ARG A 91 -8.01 -4.53 -4.80
CA ARG A 91 -9.14 -4.13 -3.93
C ARG A 91 -10.48 -4.32 -4.62
N ASN A 92 -10.58 -3.96 -5.90
CA ASN A 92 -11.78 -4.16 -6.71
C ASN A 92 -12.10 -5.64 -6.91
N PHE A 93 -11.09 -6.49 -7.11
CA PHE A 93 -11.26 -7.93 -7.16
C PHE A 93 -11.82 -8.46 -5.83
N LEU A 94 -11.27 -8.01 -4.70
CA LEU A 94 -11.67 -8.44 -3.36
C LEU A 94 -12.99 -7.82 -2.88
N HIS A 95 -13.56 -6.86 -3.59
CA HIS A 95 -14.71 -6.07 -3.15
C HIS A 95 -15.93 -6.92 -2.75
N PHE A 96 -16.20 -8.01 -3.48
CA PHE A 96 -17.31 -8.93 -3.19
C PHE A 96 -16.88 -10.18 -2.41
N HIS A 97 -15.61 -10.27 -2.02
CA HIS A 97 -15.11 -11.37 -1.20
C HIS A 97 -15.33 -11.05 0.28
N HIS A 98 -15.64 -12.08 1.05
CA HIS A 98 -15.60 -11.98 2.50
C HIS A 98 -14.13 -12.04 2.93
N LEU A 99 -13.62 -10.91 3.43
CA LEU A 99 -12.32 -10.82 4.08
C LEU A 99 -12.53 -10.57 5.58
N ASP A 100 -11.76 -11.28 6.39
CA ASP A 100 -11.66 -11.12 7.82
C ASP A 100 -10.18 -10.93 8.21
N GLY A 101 -9.95 -10.60 9.48
CA GLY A 101 -8.64 -10.39 10.05
C GLY A 101 -7.75 -11.62 9.93
N HIS A 102 -8.29 -12.83 10.09
CA HIS A 102 -7.53 -14.08 9.98
C HIS A 102 -6.88 -14.24 8.59
N HIS A 103 -7.60 -13.95 7.50
CA HIS A 103 -7.01 -13.99 6.16
C HIS A 103 -5.83 -13.02 6.00
N ILE A 104 -5.92 -11.83 6.61
CA ILE A 104 -4.85 -10.82 6.55
C ILE A 104 -3.65 -11.27 7.41
N TYR A 105 -3.90 -11.71 8.64
CA TYR A 105 -2.85 -12.14 9.57
C TYR A 105 -2.12 -13.40 9.14
N GLN A 106 -2.79 -14.32 8.42
CA GLN A 106 -2.11 -15.45 7.79
C GLN A 106 -0.95 -14.99 6.90
N LEU A 107 -1.16 -13.96 6.07
CA LEU A 107 -0.10 -13.41 5.24
C LEU A 107 0.88 -12.53 6.02
N ARG A 108 0.41 -11.73 7.00
CA ARG A 108 1.30 -10.92 7.83
C ARG A 108 2.30 -11.79 8.61
N LYS A 109 1.88 -12.90 9.21
CA LYS A 109 2.77 -13.88 9.87
C LYS A 109 3.85 -14.44 8.93
N ALA A 110 3.55 -14.60 7.65
CA ALA A 110 4.51 -15.10 6.67
C ALA A 110 5.47 -14.02 6.15
N LEU A 111 5.00 -12.77 6.02
CA LEU A 111 5.73 -11.71 5.33
C LEU A 111 6.41 -10.70 6.25
N GLU A 112 5.78 -10.33 7.37
CA GLU A 112 6.30 -9.30 8.28
C GLU A 112 7.63 -9.69 8.93
N PRO A 113 7.88 -10.94 9.38
CA PRO A 113 9.19 -11.32 9.91
C PRO A 113 10.31 -11.22 8.86
N GLU A 114 10.03 -11.62 7.62
CA GLU A 114 11.00 -11.51 6.52
C GLU A 114 11.25 -10.04 6.14
N LEU A 115 10.21 -9.22 6.16
CA LEU A 115 10.33 -7.78 5.95
C LEU A 115 11.17 -7.13 7.05
N ALA A 116 10.88 -7.46 8.31
CA ALA A 116 11.57 -6.94 9.49
C ALA A 116 13.07 -7.27 9.43
N VAL A 117 13.44 -8.52 9.15
CA VAL A 117 14.85 -8.90 8.96
C VAL A 117 15.50 -8.14 7.80
N SER A 118 14.77 -7.89 6.71
CA SER A 118 15.33 -7.26 5.51
C SER A 118 15.85 -5.84 5.71
N VAL A 119 15.40 -5.14 6.76
CA VAL A 119 15.76 -3.75 7.08
C VAL A 119 16.82 -3.63 8.19
N VAL A 120 17.24 -4.74 8.79
CA VAL A 120 18.35 -4.77 9.76
C VAL A 120 19.62 -4.20 9.13
N GLY A 121 20.30 -3.30 9.86
CA GLY A 121 21.50 -2.60 9.39
C GLY A 121 21.26 -1.56 8.28
N LYS A 122 20.00 -1.26 7.93
CA LYS A 122 19.65 -0.32 6.85
C LYS A 122 18.84 0.90 7.31
N LEU A 123 18.33 0.87 8.54
CA LEU A 123 17.58 1.99 9.11
C LEU A 123 18.52 3.18 9.39
N THR A 124 18.15 4.34 8.88
CA THR A 124 18.84 5.61 9.11
C THR A 124 18.49 6.20 10.48
N PRO A 125 19.32 7.12 11.03
CA PRO A 125 19.00 7.81 12.27
C PRO A 125 17.65 8.53 12.25
N GLU A 126 17.26 9.10 11.10
CA GLU A 126 15.95 9.72 10.91
C GLU A 126 14.80 8.70 11.02
N GLN A 127 14.95 7.52 10.41
CA GLN A 127 13.96 6.45 10.49
C GLN A 127 13.83 5.90 11.91
N PHE A 128 14.94 5.73 12.64
CA PHE A 128 14.89 5.40 14.07
C PHE A 128 14.11 6.45 14.87
N GLY A 129 14.35 7.74 14.62
CA GLY A 129 13.61 8.82 15.28
C GLY A 129 12.09 8.78 14.99
N LYS A 130 11.70 8.45 13.75
CA LYS A 130 10.28 8.29 13.38
C LYS A 130 9.64 7.09 14.08
N LEU A 131 10.33 5.95 14.15
CA LEU A 131 9.84 4.76 14.86
C LEU A 131 9.70 5.02 16.37
N GLU A 132 10.66 5.71 16.98
CA GLU A 132 10.59 6.10 18.39
C GLU A 132 9.42 7.03 18.69
N GLU A 133 9.19 8.03 17.84
CA GLU A 133 8.05 8.93 17.99
C GLU A 133 6.72 8.18 17.83
N ASN A 134 6.65 7.27 16.87
CA ASN A 134 5.48 6.42 16.66
C ASN A 134 5.18 5.55 17.90
N ILE A 135 6.20 4.91 18.49
CA ILE A 135 6.03 4.14 19.74
C ILE A 135 5.55 5.05 20.88
N ARG A 136 6.10 6.26 21.01
CA ARG A 136 5.66 7.22 22.04
C ARG A 136 4.19 7.57 21.91
N LEU A 137 3.69 7.79 20.69
CA LEU A 137 2.26 8.05 20.45
C LEU A 137 1.39 6.88 20.90
N CYS A 138 1.87 5.65 20.76
CA CYS A 138 1.14 4.45 21.19
C CYS A 138 1.14 4.24 22.72
N THR A 139 2.06 4.87 23.47
CA THR A 139 2.17 4.70 24.94
C THR A 139 1.18 5.53 25.76
N VAL A 140 0.53 6.53 25.14
CA VAL A 140 -0.40 7.43 25.83
C VAL A 140 -1.79 6.81 25.81
N GLU A 141 -2.39 6.64 26.99
CA GLU A 141 -3.76 6.15 27.10
C GLU A 141 -4.73 7.15 26.45
N PRO A 142 -5.54 6.74 25.45
CA PRO A 142 -6.47 7.63 24.79
C PRO A 142 -7.62 8.02 25.73
N THR A 143 -7.96 9.30 25.73
CA THR A 143 -9.04 9.86 26.58
C THR A 143 -10.36 10.02 25.83
N ASN A 144 -10.34 9.87 24.50
CA ASN A 144 -11.49 9.99 23.63
C ASN A 144 -11.35 9.13 22.37
N GLU A 145 -12.45 9.01 21.60
CA GLU A 145 -12.51 8.16 20.40
C GLU A 145 -11.53 8.59 19.29
N ASP A 146 -11.26 9.89 19.15
CA ASP A 146 -10.35 10.39 18.11
C ASP A 146 -8.89 10.09 18.46
N GLU A 147 -8.52 10.19 19.73
CA GLU A 147 -7.22 9.74 20.25
C GLU A 147 -7.06 8.23 20.10
N LEU A 148 -8.09 7.43 20.40
CA LEU A 148 -8.05 5.98 20.19
C LEU A 148 -7.89 5.62 18.71
N ARG A 149 -8.56 6.34 17.81
CA ARG A 149 -8.38 6.16 16.35
C ARG A 149 -6.95 6.47 15.94
N THR A 150 -6.41 7.60 16.40
CA THR A 150 -5.04 8.05 16.11
C THR A 150 -4.02 7.02 16.61
N GLN A 151 -4.23 6.46 17.80
CA GLN A 151 -3.37 5.42 18.36
C GLN A 151 -3.39 4.14 17.49
N ARG A 152 -4.57 3.65 17.09
CA ARG A 152 -4.69 2.48 16.20
C ARG A 152 -4.06 2.70 14.83
N GLU A 153 -4.18 3.91 14.28
CA GLU A 153 -3.48 4.30 13.05
C GLU A 153 -1.96 4.29 13.25
N ALA A 154 -1.48 4.76 14.39
CA ALA A 154 -0.07 4.75 14.75
C ALA A 154 0.49 3.33 14.89
N GLU A 155 -0.25 2.38 15.48
CA GLU A 155 0.17 0.98 15.58
C GLU A 155 0.44 0.33 14.20
N LEU A 156 -0.44 0.59 13.22
CA LEU A 156 -0.24 0.13 11.84
C LEU A 156 0.82 0.95 11.10
N ALA A 157 1.01 2.21 11.47
CA ALA A 157 2.05 3.05 10.88
C ALA A 157 3.46 2.53 11.17
N PHE A 158 3.70 1.89 12.33
CA PHE A 158 4.98 1.24 12.65
C PHE A 158 5.40 0.26 11.53
N HIS A 159 4.51 -0.67 11.17
CA HIS A 159 4.74 -1.65 10.13
C HIS A 159 4.89 -1.02 8.74
N THR A 160 4.15 0.06 8.49
CA THR A 160 4.25 0.82 7.23
C THR A 160 5.62 1.49 7.09
N MET A 161 6.16 2.08 8.17
CA MET A 161 7.51 2.68 8.18
C MET A 161 8.61 1.64 7.92
N LEU A 162 8.49 0.44 8.50
CA LEU A 162 9.40 -0.67 8.19
C LEU A 162 9.27 -1.08 6.72
N ALA A 163 8.04 -1.18 6.19
CA ALA A 163 7.82 -1.57 4.82
C ALA A 163 8.34 -0.54 3.80
N GLU A 164 8.25 0.75 4.09
CA GLU A 164 8.88 1.81 3.29
C GLU A 164 10.40 1.74 3.29
N SER A 165 10.99 1.17 4.34
CA SER A 165 12.43 0.95 4.47
C SER A 165 12.88 -0.35 3.83
N CYS A 166 11.95 -1.22 3.40
CA CYS A 166 12.25 -2.51 2.81
C CYS A 166 12.91 -2.34 1.42
N PRO A 167 14.11 -2.93 1.19
CA PRO A 167 14.80 -2.81 -0.09
C PRO A 167 14.16 -3.65 -1.20
N ASN A 168 13.29 -4.60 -0.86
CA ASN A 168 12.57 -5.39 -1.84
C ASN A 168 11.21 -4.72 -2.15
N PRO A 169 11.03 -4.14 -3.35
CA PRO A 169 9.83 -3.38 -3.68
C PRO A 169 8.57 -4.24 -3.73
N VAL A 170 8.69 -5.55 -4.03
CA VAL A 170 7.54 -6.47 -4.04
C VAL A 170 7.10 -6.78 -2.61
N LEU A 171 8.04 -7.08 -1.72
CA LEU A 171 7.74 -7.33 -0.31
C LEU A 171 7.17 -6.09 0.37
N SER A 172 7.79 -4.92 0.14
CA SER A 172 7.28 -3.61 0.58
C SER A 172 5.84 -3.39 0.14
N PHE A 173 5.55 -3.57 -1.16
CA PHE A 173 4.21 -3.40 -1.71
C PHE A 173 3.19 -4.34 -1.04
N MET A 174 3.50 -5.63 -0.92
CA MET A 174 2.59 -6.61 -0.33
C MET A 174 2.28 -6.30 1.13
N CYS A 175 3.29 -5.98 1.95
CA CYS A 175 3.07 -5.64 3.36
C CYS A 175 2.28 -4.33 3.52
N ARG A 176 2.57 -3.29 2.72
CA ARG A 176 1.80 -2.05 2.73
C ARG A 176 0.34 -2.30 2.35
N PHE A 177 0.11 -3.08 1.30
CA PHE A 177 -1.25 -3.46 0.89
C PHE A 177 -2.02 -4.18 2.01
N LEU A 178 -1.38 -5.13 2.71
CA LEU A 178 -2.01 -5.83 3.85
C LEU A 178 -2.30 -4.88 5.01
N ASN A 179 -1.38 -3.97 5.32
CA ASN A 179 -1.59 -2.96 6.36
C ASN A 179 -2.74 -2.02 6.01
N ASP A 180 -2.88 -1.65 4.73
CA ASP A 180 -3.98 -0.83 4.28
C ASP A 180 -5.34 -1.55 4.33
N LEU A 181 -5.38 -2.85 3.96
CA LEU A 181 -6.59 -3.67 4.15
C LEU A 181 -6.97 -3.76 5.63
N LEU A 182 -5.98 -3.91 6.51
CA LEU A 182 -6.19 -3.99 7.95
C LEU A 182 -6.67 -2.66 8.52
N ARG A 183 -6.13 -1.53 8.06
CA ARG A 183 -6.61 -0.19 8.42
C ARG A 183 -8.07 -0.01 8.02
N ASP A 184 -8.45 -0.43 6.82
CA ASP A 184 -9.84 -0.36 6.36
C ASP A 184 -10.78 -1.21 7.22
N LEU A 185 -10.28 -2.33 7.75
CA LEU A 185 -11.00 -3.19 8.68
C LEU A 185 -11.18 -2.54 10.06
N VAL A 186 -10.10 -1.99 10.63
CA VAL A 186 -10.04 -1.50 12.01
C VAL A 186 -10.64 -0.10 12.16
N VAL A 187 -10.26 0.85 11.28
CA VAL A 187 -10.57 2.27 11.42
C VAL A 187 -12.00 2.58 10.94
N TYR A 188 -12.43 2.01 9.81
CA TYR A 188 -13.72 2.37 9.21
C TYR A 188 -14.94 1.68 9.83
N LYS A 189 -14.74 0.63 10.65
CA LYS A 189 -15.86 -0.19 11.15
C LYS A 189 -16.29 0.02 12.58
N LYS A 190 -15.87 1.12 13.21
CA LYS A 190 -16.22 1.41 14.61
C LYS A 190 -15.97 0.19 15.51
N ALA A 191 -14.82 -0.45 15.33
CA ALA A 191 -14.30 -1.47 16.24
C ALA A 191 -13.81 -0.83 17.56
N LEU A 192 -14.57 0.13 18.08
CA LEU A 192 -14.28 0.94 19.25
C LEU A 192 -14.80 0.23 20.49
N ASP A 193 -14.42 -1.03 20.68
CA ASP A 193 -14.40 -1.60 22.02
C ASP A 193 -13.02 -1.34 22.63
N HIS A 194 -13.05 -0.92 23.90
CA HIS A 194 -11.93 -0.41 24.70
C HIS A 194 -10.98 -1.53 25.15
N HIS A 195 -10.79 -2.57 24.34
CA HIS A 195 -9.89 -3.65 24.66
C HIS A 195 -8.48 -3.28 24.22
N HIS A 196 -7.58 -3.22 25.21
CA HIS A 196 -6.20 -2.79 25.11
C HIS A 196 -5.43 -3.61 24.06
N PHE A 197 -5.33 -3.08 22.85
CA PHE A 197 -4.28 -3.43 21.90
C PHE A 197 -2.90 -2.97 22.43
N GLY A 198 -2.88 -1.94 23.29
CA GLY A 198 -1.72 -1.06 23.50
C GLY A 198 -0.54 -1.63 24.29
N GLU A 199 -0.75 -2.27 25.45
CA GLU A 199 0.38 -2.60 26.34
C GLU A 199 1.33 -3.63 25.72
N THR A 200 0.80 -4.70 25.13
CA THR A 200 1.62 -5.76 24.52
C THR A 200 2.25 -5.32 23.18
N ASN A 201 1.52 -4.55 22.36
CA ASN A 201 2.05 -4.05 21.08
C ASN A 201 3.22 -3.07 21.26
N VAL A 202 3.08 -2.13 22.21
CA VAL A 202 4.13 -1.16 22.53
C VAL A 202 5.38 -1.88 23.02
N ASP A 203 5.23 -2.94 23.81
CA ASP A 203 6.34 -3.76 24.27
C ASP A 203 7.07 -4.43 23.10
N TYR A 204 6.35 -5.11 22.20
CA TYR A 204 6.95 -5.70 21.00
C TYR A 204 7.67 -4.66 20.13
N HIS A 205 7.05 -3.50 19.86
CA HIS A 205 7.67 -2.45 19.05
C HIS A 205 8.94 -1.88 19.72
N THR A 206 8.92 -1.74 21.04
CA THR A 206 10.09 -1.29 21.82
C THR A 206 11.22 -2.31 21.77
N GLN A 207 10.90 -3.60 21.97
CA GLN A 207 11.88 -4.68 21.88
C GLN A 207 12.47 -4.79 20.46
N LEU A 208 11.62 -4.70 19.42
CA LEU A 208 12.04 -4.69 18.02
C LEU A 208 12.99 -3.52 17.73
N LEU A 209 12.66 -2.31 18.19
CA LEU A 209 13.51 -1.13 18.02
C LEU A 209 14.89 -1.34 18.67
N ALA A 210 14.92 -1.93 19.87
CA ALA A 210 16.17 -2.28 20.55
C ALA A 210 16.98 -3.33 19.79
N ALA A 211 16.32 -4.36 19.24
CA ALA A 211 16.95 -5.40 18.42
C ALA A 211 17.51 -4.82 17.11
N TYR A 212 16.79 -3.91 16.45
CA TYR A 212 17.28 -3.19 15.27
C TYR A 212 18.53 -2.37 15.56
N ARG A 213 18.60 -1.68 16.71
CA ARG A 213 19.79 -0.92 17.11
C ARG A 213 21.00 -1.81 17.40
N LYS A 214 20.78 -3.07 17.81
CA LYS A 214 21.83 -4.08 18.00
C LYS A 214 22.15 -4.85 16.72
N GLU A 215 21.40 -4.60 15.64
CA GLU A 215 21.45 -5.34 14.38
C GLU A 215 21.26 -6.87 14.55
N ASP A 216 20.47 -7.27 15.55
CA ASP A 216 20.20 -8.68 15.87
C ASP A 216 19.06 -9.23 15.01
N ALA A 217 19.41 -9.78 13.85
CA ALA A 217 18.45 -10.27 12.88
C ALA A 217 17.62 -11.46 13.38
N ASP A 218 18.19 -12.34 14.20
CA ASP A 218 17.48 -13.50 14.73
C ASP A 218 16.46 -13.07 15.78
N GLU A 219 16.82 -12.13 16.64
CA GLU A 219 15.90 -11.55 17.62
C GLU A 219 14.78 -10.74 16.95
N VAL A 220 15.11 -9.94 15.92
CA VAL A 220 14.09 -9.23 15.12
C VAL A 220 13.09 -10.20 14.50
N ARG A 221 13.56 -11.32 13.93
CA ARG A 221 12.68 -12.34 13.35
C ARG A 221 11.76 -12.93 14.41
N ARG A 222 12.32 -13.34 15.55
CA ARG A 222 11.58 -13.95 16.66
C ARG A 222 10.49 -13.01 17.18
N LEU A 223 10.87 -11.79 17.55
CA LEU A 223 9.97 -10.78 18.08
C LEU A 223 8.85 -10.43 17.09
N MET A 224 9.17 -10.25 15.80
CA MET A 224 8.15 -9.94 14.80
C MET A 224 7.20 -11.11 14.58
N ALA A 225 7.69 -12.35 14.60
CA ALA A 225 6.84 -13.54 14.48
C ALA A 225 5.88 -13.69 15.67
N GLU A 226 6.39 -13.50 16.89
CA GLU A 226 5.58 -13.53 18.12
C GLU A 226 4.54 -12.40 18.12
N HIS A 227 4.94 -11.19 17.76
CA HIS A 227 4.05 -10.03 17.62
C HIS A 227 2.90 -10.30 16.63
N MET A 228 3.17 -10.92 15.48
CA MET A 228 2.12 -11.24 14.50
C MET A 228 1.14 -12.32 14.98
N VAL A 229 1.57 -13.24 15.83
CA VAL A 229 0.69 -14.24 16.45
C VAL A 229 -0.18 -13.59 17.52
N ASP A 230 0.44 -12.78 18.38
CA ASP A 230 -0.27 -12.06 19.44
C ASP A 230 -1.32 -11.08 18.87
N ALA A 231 -0.94 -10.29 17.87
CA ALA A 231 -1.83 -9.34 17.21
C ALA A 231 -3.00 -10.01 16.45
N GLU A 232 -2.80 -11.24 15.94
CA GLU A 232 -3.90 -12.04 15.36
C GLU A 232 -4.92 -12.47 16.41
N HIS A 233 -4.47 -12.90 17.59
CA HIS A 233 -5.38 -13.26 18.68
C HIS A 233 -6.26 -12.08 19.09
N HIS A 234 -5.66 -10.89 19.28
CA HIS A 234 -6.41 -9.67 19.60
C HIS A 234 -7.40 -9.28 18.49
N MET A 235 -7.02 -9.44 17.22
CA MET A 235 -7.91 -9.21 16.09
C MET A 235 -9.10 -10.17 16.10
N HIS A 236 -8.86 -11.46 16.34
CA HIS A 236 -9.92 -12.47 16.38
C HIS A 236 -10.90 -12.23 17.53
N GLU A 237 -10.40 -11.84 18.71
CA GLU A 237 -11.24 -11.42 19.83
C GLU A 237 -12.11 -10.23 19.43
N MET A 238 -11.52 -9.20 18.82
CA MET A 238 -12.25 -8.02 18.35
C MET A 238 -13.34 -8.36 17.31
N GLU A 239 -13.06 -9.24 16.34
CA GLU A 239 -14.05 -9.65 15.33
C GLU A 239 -15.21 -10.46 15.93
N ALA A 240 -14.93 -11.29 16.94
CA ALA A 240 -15.95 -12.04 17.66
C ALA A 240 -16.97 -11.13 18.36
N HIS A 241 -16.53 -9.96 18.84
CA HIS A 241 -17.40 -8.96 19.50
C HIS A 241 -18.24 -8.14 18.50
N ILE A 242 -17.71 -7.85 17.31
CA ILE A 242 -18.36 -6.95 16.33
C ILE A 242 -19.42 -7.67 15.46
N GLY A 243 -19.33 -9.00 15.35
CA GLY A 243 -20.25 -9.80 14.54
C GLY A 243 -19.89 -9.77 13.04
N ALA A 244 -19.79 -10.96 12.43
CA ALA A 244 -19.22 -11.22 11.10
C ALA A 244 -19.97 -10.63 9.88
N LYS A 245 -20.85 -9.63 10.03
CA LYS A 245 -21.73 -9.13 8.96
C LYS A 245 -21.59 -7.63 8.71
N HIS A 246 -20.43 -7.23 8.16
CA HIS A 246 -20.35 -6.41 6.95
C HIS A 246 -18.89 -6.04 6.69
N LEU A 247 -18.24 -6.96 5.96
CA LEU A 247 -16.87 -6.95 5.48
C LEU A 247 -16.36 -5.66 4.77
N LEU A 248 -17.11 -5.15 3.79
CA LEU A 248 -16.55 -4.23 2.79
C LEU A 248 -17.62 -3.41 2.05
N LEU A 249 -18.68 -2.95 2.73
CA LEU A 249 -19.60 -2.00 2.10
C LEU A 249 -19.06 -0.57 2.23
N PRO A 250 -18.87 0.18 1.12
CA PRO A 250 -18.56 1.59 1.21
C PRO A 250 -19.70 2.33 1.89
N SER A 251 -19.38 3.16 2.88
CA SER A 251 -20.28 4.19 3.41
C SER A 251 -20.53 5.24 2.33
N GLY A 252 -21.40 4.95 1.36
CA GLY A 252 -21.61 5.84 0.23
C GLY A 252 -22.58 5.32 -0.81
N GLN A 253 -23.84 5.12 -0.42
CA GLN A 253 -25.03 5.32 -1.26
C GLN A 253 -26.31 5.16 -0.42
N ARG A 254 -26.80 6.28 0.12
CA ARG A 254 -28.23 6.57 0.24
C ARG A 254 -28.47 7.96 -0.30
#